data_AF-A0A430Q4T5-F1
#
_entry.id   AF-A0A430Q4T5-F1
#
_cell.length_a   1.000
_cell.length_b   1.000
_cell.length_c   1.000
_cell.angle_alpha   90.00
_cell.angle_beta   90.00
_cell.angle_gamma   90.00
#
_symmetry.space_group_name_H-M   'P 1'
#
loop_
_entity.id
_entity.type
_entity.pdbx_description
1 polymer ?
#
loop_
_entity_poly.entity_id
_entity_poly.type
_entity_poly.pdbx_seq_one_letter_code
_entity_poly.pdbx_strand_id
1 'polypeptide(L)'
;GCVEQSFFRDLTTGKIFCKSQCKPKATCYNHPIPDEYASGCSVGSGVGSLREVYRDGPGFAPNQYVVFVSSVNELGCLSGRTLAYAGACETHPTTDRPIMGMINFCPEKMEIEEPGRTMMLGTAIHEMAHALGFSKSNYALMRDRDGRPLTPRDPRTGKPPLNPQRQYDPSEITVKRIARPWLTAAGSFIKTFSSFVTPTLLAVGRKHYNCPNLDGIDIENEGGEGTAGSHFDKRTVGDETMAGETGVKSVLSALTLAFFTDSGGKSIEPYCDETGSLTCYHKKAFGICAMGKYKNLLPPEEQYFKGNPNVGGTSTLTDRCPTVQVSIFLLFNSNQICFT
;
A
#
# COMPACT_ATOMS: atom_id res chain seq x y z
N GLY A 1 -15.69 -8.43 -15.90
CA GLY A 1 -14.92 -9.68 -16.10
C GLY A 1 -15.76 -10.75 -16.79
N CYS A 2 -15.14 -11.81 -17.32
CA CYS A 2 -15.83 -12.89 -18.04
C CYS A 2 -16.23 -14.05 -17.13
N VAL A 3 -17.32 -14.76 -17.45
CA VAL A 3 -17.71 -16.00 -16.76
C VAL A 3 -16.71 -17.11 -17.06
N GLU A 4 -16.24 -17.18 -18.30
CA GLU A 4 -15.12 -18.04 -18.68
C GLU A 4 -13.79 -17.58 -18.03
N GLN A 5 -12.83 -18.51 -17.90
CA GLN A 5 -11.54 -18.23 -17.26
C GLN A 5 -10.58 -17.35 -18.10
N SER A 6 -10.96 -17.05 -19.34
CA SER A 6 -10.12 -16.31 -20.27
C SER A 6 -10.85 -15.05 -20.75
N PHE A 7 -10.07 -14.00 -20.99
CA PHE A 7 -10.56 -12.80 -21.64
C PHE A 7 -9.74 -12.55 -22.92
N PHE A 8 -10.35 -11.86 -23.88
CA PHE A 8 -9.74 -11.59 -25.17
C PHE A 8 -9.58 -10.09 -25.34
N ARG A 9 -8.58 -9.69 -26.11
CA ARG A 9 -8.32 -8.27 -26.40
C ARG A 9 -8.61 -8.02 -27.86
N ASP A 10 -9.49 -7.06 -28.13
CA ASP A 10 -9.75 -6.63 -29.48
C ASP A 10 -8.53 -5.90 -30.03
N LEU A 11 -8.03 -6.34 -31.19
CA LEU A 11 -6.76 -5.84 -31.73
C LEU A 11 -6.87 -4.41 -32.28
N THR A 12 -8.09 -3.96 -32.61
CA THR A 12 -8.33 -2.63 -33.18
C THR A 12 -8.55 -1.59 -32.08
N THR A 13 -9.34 -1.93 -31.07
CA THR A 13 -9.73 -1.01 -29.99
C THR A 13 -8.94 -1.20 -28.70
N GLY A 14 -8.25 -2.33 -28.54
CA GLY A 14 -7.60 -2.71 -27.28
C GLY A 14 -8.58 -3.12 -26.17
N LYS A 15 -9.90 -3.08 -26.41
CA LYS A 15 -10.93 -3.38 -25.41
C LYS A 15 -10.90 -4.86 -25.05
N ILE A 16 -10.98 -5.15 -23.76
CA ILE A 16 -11.10 -6.52 -23.26
C ILE A 16 -12.55 -6.97 -23.42
N PHE A 17 -12.77 -8.19 -23.93
CA PHE A 17 -14.09 -8.76 -24.14
C PHE A 17 -14.15 -10.26 -23.80
N CYS A 18 -15.37 -10.75 -23.63
CA CYS A 18 -15.70 -12.14 -23.37
C CYS A 18 -16.23 -12.80 -24.65
N LYS A 19 -15.94 -14.08 -24.88
CA LYS A 19 -16.52 -14.82 -26.00
C LYS A 19 -17.97 -15.18 -25.76
N SER A 20 -18.31 -15.60 -24.53
CA SER A 20 -19.66 -16.10 -24.24
C SER A 20 -20.45 -15.16 -23.33
N GLN A 21 -19.94 -14.85 -22.14
CA GLN A 21 -20.74 -14.16 -21.13
C GLN A 21 -19.91 -13.27 -20.20
N CYS A 22 -20.42 -12.07 -19.96
CA CYS A 22 -19.95 -11.16 -18.91
C CYS A 22 -20.47 -11.61 -17.54
N LYS A 23 -19.62 -11.59 -16.53
CA LYS A 23 -20.05 -11.77 -15.14
C LYS A 23 -21.01 -10.65 -14.76
N PRO A 24 -22.13 -10.96 -14.05
CA PRO A 24 -23.13 -9.97 -13.70
C PRO A 24 -22.65 -8.98 -12.62
N LYS A 25 -21.63 -9.35 -11.84
CA LYS A 25 -21.02 -8.50 -10.82
C LYS A 25 -19.51 -8.64 -10.87
N ALA A 26 -18.80 -7.51 -10.77
CA ALA A 26 -17.38 -7.49 -10.47
C ALA A 26 -17.20 -7.70 -8.97
N THR A 27 -16.13 -8.40 -8.57
CA THR A 27 -15.85 -8.63 -7.14
C THR A 27 -14.38 -8.35 -6.81
N CYS A 28 -14.17 -7.83 -5.61
CA CYS A 28 -12.88 -7.66 -4.94
C CYS A 28 -12.87 -8.71 -3.82
N TYR A 29 -12.18 -9.83 -4.06
CA TYR A 29 -12.41 -11.08 -3.33
C TYR A 29 -13.90 -11.49 -3.39
N ASN A 30 -14.54 -11.58 -2.24
CA ASN A 30 -15.95 -11.86 -1.99
C ASN A 30 -16.83 -10.60 -1.98
N HIS A 31 -16.27 -9.39 -2.06
CA HIS A 31 -17.04 -8.15 -2.05
C HIS A 31 -17.53 -7.74 -3.44
N PRO A 32 -18.84 -7.51 -3.64
CA PRO A 32 -19.33 -6.94 -4.88
C PRO A 32 -18.81 -5.49 -5.02
N ILE A 33 -18.18 -5.21 -6.16
CA ILE A 33 -17.71 -3.87 -6.51
C ILE A 33 -18.92 -3.09 -7.03
N PRO A 34 -19.22 -1.89 -6.49
CA PRO A 34 -20.23 -0.99 -7.04
C PRO A 34 -19.98 -0.67 -8.51
N ASP A 35 -21.05 -0.53 -9.29
CA ASP A 35 -20.98 -0.25 -10.73
C ASP A 35 -20.18 1.01 -11.06
N GLU A 36 -20.10 1.98 -10.12
CA GLU A 36 -19.32 3.20 -10.28
C GLU A 36 -17.82 2.96 -10.47
N TYR A 37 -17.26 1.91 -9.85
CA TYR A 37 -15.82 1.54 -9.97
C TYR A 37 -15.59 0.38 -10.93
N ALA A 38 -16.64 -0.21 -11.48
CA ALA A 38 -16.52 -1.38 -12.34
C ALA A 38 -16.23 -0.98 -13.80
N SER A 39 -15.28 -1.67 -14.42
CA SER A 39 -15.14 -1.61 -15.88
C SER A 39 -16.29 -2.33 -16.56
N GLY A 40 -16.72 -1.79 -17.68
CA GLY A 40 -17.72 -2.37 -18.56
C GLY A 40 -17.26 -3.69 -19.15
N CYS A 41 -18.17 -4.34 -19.86
CA CYS A 41 -17.90 -5.63 -20.47
C CYS A 41 -18.65 -5.79 -21.79
N SER A 42 -17.96 -6.38 -22.76
CA SER A 42 -18.48 -6.68 -24.09
C SER A 42 -18.39 -8.18 -24.36
N VAL A 43 -19.32 -8.71 -25.16
CA VAL A 43 -19.33 -10.10 -25.63
C VAL A 43 -19.22 -10.14 -27.15
N GLY A 44 -18.42 -11.06 -27.71
CA GLY A 44 -18.33 -11.23 -29.17
C GLY A 44 -17.20 -12.15 -29.62
N SER A 45 -16.92 -12.15 -30.93
CA SER A 45 -15.85 -12.93 -31.55
C SER A 45 -14.59 -12.12 -31.88
N GLY A 46 -14.62 -10.80 -31.66
CA GLY A 46 -13.53 -9.85 -31.96
C GLY A 46 -13.66 -9.22 -33.35
N VAL A 47 -13.09 -8.02 -33.54
CA VAL A 47 -13.08 -7.22 -34.78
C VAL A 47 -14.49 -6.96 -35.34
N GLY A 48 -15.10 -5.87 -34.91
CA GLY A 48 -16.39 -5.38 -35.42
C GLY A 48 -17.63 -6.15 -34.95
N SER A 49 -17.46 -7.23 -34.19
CA SER A 49 -18.55 -8.09 -33.67
C SER A 49 -18.76 -8.00 -32.15
N LEU A 50 -18.33 -6.90 -31.52
CA LEU A 50 -18.45 -6.73 -30.07
C LEU A 50 -19.78 -6.10 -29.70
N ARG A 51 -20.56 -6.81 -28.89
CA ARG A 51 -21.78 -6.29 -28.27
C ARG A 51 -21.47 -5.85 -26.85
N GLU A 52 -21.73 -4.60 -26.53
CA GLU A 52 -21.65 -4.11 -25.16
C GLU A 52 -22.79 -4.69 -24.30
N VAL A 53 -22.42 -5.20 -23.11
CA VAL A 53 -23.36 -5.77 -22.14
C VAL A 53 -23.43 -4.88 -20.90
N TYR A 54 -22.27 -4.43 -20.41
CA TYR A 54 -22.16 -3.49 -19.30
C TYR A 54 -21.30 -2.30 -19.72
N ARG A 55 -21.70 -1.10 -19.31
CA ARG A 55 -20.96 0.15 -19.55
C ARG A 55 -19.91 0.34 -18.48
N ASP A 56 -18.86 1.09 -18.83
CA ASP A 56 -17.90 1.56 -17.85
C ASP A 56 -18.57 2.50 -16.85
N GLY A 57 -18.28 2.29 -15.56
CA GLY A 57 -18.62 3.26 -14.52
C GLY A 57 -17.82 4.56 -14.67
N PRO A 58 -18.15 5.61 -13.90
CA PRO A 58 -17.40 6.86 -13.87
C PRO A 58 -15.92 6.66 -13.48
N GLY A 59 -15.60 5.56 -12.78
CA GLY A 59 -14.26 5.22 -12.35
C GLY A 59 -13.85 5.94 -11.07
N PHE A 60 -12.54 5.99 -10.84
CA PHE A 60 -11.97 6.56 -9.63
C PHE A 60 -11.70 8.06 -9.79
N ALA A 61 -11.95 8.84 -8.75
CA ALA A 61 -11.47 10.20 -8.67
C ALA A 61 -9.92 10.24 -8.57
N PRO A 62 -9.26 11.35 -8.95
CA PRO A 62 -7.82 11.47 -8.80
C PRO A 62 -7.36 11.20 -7.36
N ASN A 63 -6.33 10.35 -7.21
CA ASN A 63 -5.77 9.91 -5.92
C ASN A 63 -6.72 9.15 -4.97
N GLN A 64 -7.91 8.78 -5.43
CA GLN A 64 -8.87 8.01 -4.65
C GLN A 64 -8.33 6.59 -4.37
N TYR A 65 -8.66 6.07 -3.19
CA TYR A 65 -8.41 4.70 -2.80
C TYR A 65 -9.67 4.15 -2.11
N VAL A 66 -10.21 3.05 -2.61
CA VAL A 66 -11.44 2.45 -2.11
C VAL A 66 -11.12 1.22 -1.26
N VAL A 67 -11.67 1.16 -0.05
CA VAL A 67 -11.56 -0.03 0.81
C VAL A 67 -12.94 -0.56 1.11
N PHE A 68 -13.17 -1.83 0.79
CA PHE A 68 -14.35 -2.55 1.24
C PHE A 68 -14.07 -3.14 2.62
N VAL A 69 -14.90 -2.78 3.60
CA VAL A 69 -14.79 -3.31 4.96
C VAL A 69 -15.99 -4.19 5.23
N SER A 70 -15.73 -5.38 5.78
CA SER A 70 -16.75 -6.35 6.14
C SER A 70 -16.44 -7.05 7.46
N SER A 71 -17.44 -7.77 7.94
CA SER A 71 -17.38 -8.50 9.20
C SER A 71 -18.16 -9.80 9.06
N VAL A 72 -17.57 -10.79 8.40
CA VAL A 72 -18.19 -12.09 8.11
C VAL A 72 -17.22 -13.21 8.51
N ASN A 73 -17.71 -14.23 9.21
CA ASN A 73 -16.93 -15.42 9.55
C ASN A 73 -16.87 -16.38 8.35
N GLU A 74 -16.03 -16.04 7.38
CA GLU A 74 -15.75 -16.89 6.22
C GLU A 74 -14.25 -16.92 5.90
N LEU A 75 -13.84 -17.88 5.05
CA LEU A 75 -12.49 -18.01 4.54
C LEU A 75 -11.42 -17.98 5.66
N GLY A 76 -10.58 -16.93 5.70
CA GLY A 76 -9.51 -16.76 6.67
C GLY A 76 -9.99 -16.80 8.12
N CYS A 77 -11.23 -16.40 8.38
CA CYS A 77 -11.82 -16.44 9.72
C CYS A 77 -12.05 -17.86 10.25
N LEU A 78 -12.17 -18.85 9.37
CA LEU A 78 -12.34 -20.26 9.73
C LEU A 78 -11.05 -20.87 10.32
N SER A 79 -9.91 -20.18 10.19
CA SER A 79 -8.71 -20.52 10.94
C SER A 79 -8.93 -20.24 12.44
N GLY A 80 -8.25 -20.95 13.34
CA GLY A 80 -8.38 -20.68 14.78
C GLY A 80 -7.73 -19.36 15.26
N ARG A 81 -6.96 -18.65 14.41
CA ARG A 81 -6.04 -17.57 14.85
C ARG A 81 -6.23 -16.23 14.14
N THR A 82 -6.85 -16.21 12.97
CA THR A 82 -7.02 -15.00 12.16
C THR A 82 -8.08 -14.08 12.75
N LEU A 83 -7.72 -12.85 13.13
CA LEU A 83 -8.65 -11.81 13.62
C LEU A 83 -9.29 -11.02 12.49
N ALA A 84 -8.55 -10.83 11.40
CA ALA A 84 -9.00 -10.21 10.17
C ALA A 84 -8.10 -10.68 9.02
N TYR A 85 -8.50 -10.40 7.79
CA TYR A 85 -7.66 -10.58 6.61
C TYR A 85 -7.97 -9.49 5.59
N ALA A 86 -6.97 -9.13 4.80
CA ALA A 86 -7.07 -8.09 3.80
C ALA A 86 -6.14 -8.31 2.60
N GLY A 87 -6.37 -7.52 1.57
CA GLY A 87 -5.52 -7.51 0.40
C GLY A 87 -5.90 -6.47 -0.63
N ALA A 88 -4.94 -6.15 -1.48
CA ALA A 88 -5.17 -5.31 -2.65
C ALA A 88 -5.99 -6.09 -3.70
N CYS A 89 -7.01 -5.44 -4.25
CA CYS A 89 -7.88 -6.01 -5.28
C CYS A 89 -7.51 -5.53 -6.67
N GLU A 90 -7.25 -4.22 -6.81
CA GLU A 90 -6.98 -3.61 -8.10
C GLU A 90 -5.85 -2.59 -7.98
N THR A 91 -5.06 -2.49 -9.06
CA THR A 91 -3.94 -1.57 -9.15
C THR A 91 -4.15 -0.59 -10.28
N HIS A 92 -3.68 0.64 -10.11
CA HIS A 92 -3.75 1.66 -11.14
C HIS A 92 -3.01 1.19 -12.39
N PRO A 93 -3.61 1.31 -13.59
CA PRO A 93 -3.07 0.69 -14.80
C PRO A 93 -1.68 1.19 -15.22
N THR A 94 -1.32 2.43 -14.84
CA THR A 94 -0.04 3.05 -15.24
C THR A 94 0.97 3.18 -14.10
N THR A 95 0.52 3.25 -12.85
CA THR A 95 1.39 3.47 -11.68
C THR A 95 1.54 2.22 -10.84
N ASP A 96 0.78 1.16 -11.12
CA ASP A 96 0.75 -0.10 -10.36
C ASP A 96 0.43 0.03 -8.86
N ARG A 97 0.12 1.24 -8.37
CA ARG A 97 -0.31 1.51 -7.00
C ARG A 97 -1.66 0.82 -6.75
N PRO A 98 -1.86 0.11 -5.64
CA PRO A 98 -3.20 -0.32 -5.23
C PRO A 98 -4.16 0.87 -5.16
N ILE A 99 -5.33 0.72 -5.81
CA ILE A 99 -6.41 1.72 -5.83
C ILE A 99 -7.69 1.19 -5.18
N MET A 100 -7.74 -0.12 -4.96
CA MET A 100 -8.86 -0.80 -4.34
C MET A 100 -8.33 -1.94 -3.47
N GLY A 101 -8.85 -2.07 -2.26
CA GLY A 101 -8.57 -3.19 -1.37
C GLY A 101 -9.80 -3.60 -0.57
N MET A 102 -9.65 -4.66 0.20
CA MET A 102 -10.67 -5.09 1.16
C MET A 102 -10.06 -5.47 2.50
N ILE A 103 -10.87 -5.39 3.54
CA ILE A 103 -10.57 -5.87 4.89
C ILE A 103 -11.83 -6.57 5.40
N ASN A 104 -11.70 -7.82 5.84
CA ASN A 104 -12.75 -8.53 6.56
C ASN A 104 -12.30 -8.82 7.99
N PHE A 105 -13.05 -8.33 8.98
CA PHE A 105 -12.88 -8.68 10.38
C PHE A 105 -13.66 -9.95 10.72
N CYS A 106 -13.13 -10.78 11.62
CA CYS A 106 -13.79 -12.02 12.03
C CYS A 106 -14.66 -11.77 13.28
N PRO A 107 -16.00 -11.59 13.13
CA PRO A 107 -16.86 -11.13 14.22
C PRO A 107 -16.84 -12.02 15.46
N GLU A 108 -16.58 -13.32 15.33
CA GLU A 108 -16.50 -14.24 16.50
C GLU A 108 -15.26 -14.04 17.37
N LYS A 109 -14.26 -13.29 16.88
CA LYS A 109 -13.01 -13.00 17.57
C LYS A 109 -12.82 -11.52 17.88
N MET A 110 -13.86 -10.71 17.64
CA MET A 110 -13.83 -9.30 17.94
C MET A 110 -14.03 -9.08 19.44
N GLU A 111 -13.10 -8.35 20.05
CA GLU A 111 -13.17 -7.93 21.44
C GLU A 111 -13.10 -6.41 21.53
N ILE A 112 -14.03 -5.80 22.28
CA ILE A 112 -14.14 -4.35 22.46
C ILE A 112 -13.54 -3.85 23.78
N GLU A 113 -13.20 -4.79 24.68
CA GLU A 113 -12.54 -4.51 25.95
C GLU A 113 -11.02 -4.67 25.82
N GLU A 114 -10.26 -4.03 26.72
CA GLU A 114 -8.80 -4.21 26.76
C GLU A 114 -8.44 -5.60 27.33
N PRO A 115 -7.41 -6.27 26.78
CA PRO A 115 -6.46 -5.80 25.76
C PRO A 115 -6.93 -6.02 24.30
N GLY A 116 -8.05 -6.72 24.08
CA GLY A 116 -8.55 -7.09 22.75
C GLY A 116 -8.83 -5.89 21.85
N ARG A 117 -9.33 -4.78 22.39
CA ARG A 117 -9.53 -3.53 21.65
C ARG A 117 -8.24 -2.97 21.07
N THR A 118 -7.15 -2.91 21.85
CA THR A 118 -5.84 -2.48 21.36
C THR A 118 -5.33 -3.41 20.26
N MET A 119 -5.53 -4.72 20.44
CA MET A 119 -5.15 -5.71 19.43
C MET A 119 -5.93 -5.51 18.12
N MET A 120 -7.26 -5.33 18.18
CA MET A 120 -8.11 -5.10 17.02
C MET A 120 -7.76 -3.83 16.25
N LEU A 121 -7.40 -2.75 16.95
CA LEU A 121 -6.89 -1.53 16.30
C LEU A 121 -5.56 -1.79 15.59
N GLY A 122 -4.65 -2.53 16.22
CA GLY A 122 -3.40 -2.96 15.60
C GLY A 122 -3.62 -3.81 14.35
N THR A 123 -4.50 -4.80 14.45
CA THR A 123 -4.93 -5.65 13.33
C THR A 123 -5.52 -4.81 12.20
N ALA A 124 -6.38 -3.83 12.47
CA ALA A 124 -6.93 -2.97 11.44
C ALA A 124 -5.85 -2.19 10.66
N ILE A 125 -4.80 -1.73 11.35
CA ILE A 125 -3.67 -1.03 10.71
C ILE A 125 -2.82 -2.02 9.88
N HIS A 126 -2.57 -3.22 10.41
CA HIS A 126 -1.88 -4.31 9.71
C HIS A 126 -2.60 -4.71 8.41
N GLU A 127 -3.90 -4.97 8.50
CA GLU A 127 -4.72 -5.32 7.34
C GLU A 127 -4.81 -4.18 6.32
N MET A 128 -4.87 -2.93 6.77
CA MET A 128 -4.80 -1.78 5.87
C MET A 128 -3.48 -1.75 5.10
N ALA A 129 -2.36 -2.12 5.71
CA ALA A 129 -1.08 -2.18 5.02
C ALA A 129 -1.06 -3.28 3.95
N HIS A 130 -1.67 -4.44 4.19
CA HIS A 130 -1.88 -5.45 3.14
C HIS A 130 -2.75 -4.94 2.00
N ALA A 131 -3.86 -4.26 2.31
CA ALA A 131 -4.73 -3.64 1.30
C ALA A 131 -3.98 -2.61 0.45
N LEU A 132 -3.05 -1.87 1.06
CA LEU A 132 -2.17 -0.89 0.40
C LEU A 132 -0.99 -1.50 -0.34
N GLY A 133 -0.83 -2.83 -0.35
CA GLY A 133 0.15 -3.54 -1.16
C GLY A 133 1.39 -4.02 -0.43
N PHE A 134 1.39 -4.06 0.91
CA PHE A 134 2.38 -4.84 1.64
C PHE A 134 2.07 -6.34 1.48
N SER A 135 2.42 -6.93 0.34
CA SER A 135 2.18 -8.35 0.06
C SER A 135 3.12 -8.84 -1.03
N LYS A 136 3.48 -10.14 -0.97
CA LYS A 136 4.35 -10.79 -1.97
C LYS A 136 3.93 -10.49 -3.41
N SER A 137 2.63 -10.47 -3.69
CA SER A 137 2.08 -10.24 -5.03
C SER A 137 2.31 -8.81 -5.56
N ASN A 138 2.62 -7.85 -4.68
CA ASN A 138 2.78 -6.44 -5.01
C ASN A 138 4.25 -6.00 -5.10
N TYR A 139 5.21 -6.75 -4.56
CA TYR A 139 6.61 -6.30 -4.53
C TYR A 139 7.21 -6.11 -5.94
N ALA A 140 6.85 -6.99 -6.88
CA ALA A 140 7.26 -6.84 -8.28
C ALA A 140 6.63 -5.62 -8.97
N LEU A 141 5.52 -5.11 -8.42
CA LEU A 141 4.79 -3.97 -8.96
C LEU A 141 5.36 -2.62 -8.47
N MET A 142 6.25 -2.63 -7.48
CA MET A 142 6.84 -1.41 -6.90
C MET A 142 7.57 -0.56 -7.95
N ARG A 143 7.53 0.75 -7.71
CA ARG A 143 8.16 1.79 -8.52
C ARG A 143 8.99 2.70 -7.63
N ASP A 144 10.03 3.30 -8.20
CA ASP A 144 10.80 4.32 -7.49
C ASP A 144 10.03 5.64 -7.36
N ARG A 145 10.66 6.64 -6.73
CA ARG A 145 10.08 7.98 -6.50
C ARG A 145 9.77 8.74 -7.80
N ASP A 146 10.44 8.39 -8.90
CA ASP A 146 10.21 8.97 -10.22
C ASP A 146 9.11 8.22 -10.99
N GLY A 147 8.50 7.20 -10.38
CA GLY A 147 7.49 6.35 -10.99
C GLY A 147 8.05 5.31 -11.95
N ARG A 148 9.36 5.05 -11.94
CA ARG A 148 9.98 4.03 -12.79
C ARG A 148 9.82 2.64 -12.16
N PRO A 149 9.44 1.60 -12.93
CA PRO A 149 9.36 0.23 -12.42
C PRO A 149 10.66 -0.26 -11.80
N LEU A 150 10.60 -0.79 -10.58
CA LEU A 150 11.76 -1.45 -9.97
C LEU A 150 12.01 -2.84 -10.59
N THR A 151 10.94 -3.52 -11.02
CA THR A 151 11.04 -4.78 -11.77
C THR A 151 10.80 -4.52 -13.26
N PRO A 152 11.62 -5.06 -14.18
CA PRO A 152 11.41 -4.92 -15.62
C PRO A 152 10.00 -5.32 -16.04
N ARG A 153 9.43 -4.58 -17.00
CA ARG A 153 8.09 -4.83 -17.55
C ARG A 153 8.20 -5.49 -18.92
N ASP A 154 7.32 -6.45 -19.19
CA ASP A 154 7.14 -6.99 -20.53
C ASP A 154 6.58 -5.87 -21.44
N PRO A 155 7.23 -5.55 -22.58
CA PRO A 155 6.79 -4.48 -23.47
C PRO A 155 5.38 -4.64 -24.05
N ARG A 156 4.86 -5.88 -24.13
CA ARG A 156 3.52 -6.18 -24.67
C ARG A 156 2.42 -6.01 -23.63
N THR A 157 2.70 -6.37 -22.37
CA THR A 157 1.68 -6.38 -21.30
C THR A 157 1.80 -5.20 -20.36
N GLY A 158 2.97 -4.56 -20.28
CA GLY A 158 3.26 -3.52 -19.30
C GLY A 158 3.39 -4.02 -17.86
N LYS A 159 3.39 -5.35 -17.64
CA LYS A 159 3.44 -5.99 -16.31
C LYS A 159 4.76 -6.76 -16.11
N PRO A 160 5.15 -7.08 -14.85
CA PRO A 160 6.30 -7.95 -14.61
C PRO A 160 6.11 -9.32 -15.29
N PRO A 161 7.20 -10.03 -15.61
CA PRO A 161 7.10 -11.40 -16.10
C PRO A 161 6.50 -12.31 -15.02
N LEU A 162 5.64 -13.24 -15.44
CA LEU A 162 5.10 -14.28 -14.58
C LEU A 162 6.07 -15.45 -14.50
N ASN A 163 6.27 -15.98 -13.29
CA ASN A 163 6.96 -17.23 -13.06
C ASN A 163 6.06 -18.45 -13.40
N PRO A 164 6.58 -19.69 -13.36
CA PRO A 164 5.79 -20.89 -13.65
C PRO A 164 4.55 -21.07 -12.76
N GLN A 165 4.56 -20.49 -11.56
CA GLN A 165 3.44 -20.48 -10.61
C GLN A 165 2.46 -19.33 -10.85
N ARG A 166 2.60 -18.58 -11.97
CA ARG A 166 1.80 -17.41 -12.32
C ARG A 166 1.85 -16.30 -11.25
N GLN A 167 3.01 -16.12 -10.63
CA GLN A 167 3.30 -15.03 -9.72
C GLN A 167 4.31 -14.06 -10.34
N TYR A 168 4.22 -12.78 -9.99
CA TYR A 168 5.23 -11.81 -10.38
C TYR A 168 6.41 -11.88 -9.40
N ASP A 169 7.59 -12.25 -9.90
CA ASP A 169 8.79 -12.24 -9.07
C ASP A 169 9.42 -10.83 -9.08
N PRO A 170 9.71 -10.26 -7.91
CA PRO A 170 10.42 -8.99 -7.82
C PRO A 170 11.86 -9.13 -8.31
N SER A 171 12.40 -8.04 -8.87
CA SER A 171 13.83 -7.93 -9.17
C SER A 171 14.70 -7.85 -7.91
N GLU A 172 16.00 -8.12 -8.06
CA GLU A 172 16.97 -8.07 -6.96
C GLU A 172 17.19 -6.68 -6.36
N ILE A 173 16.66 -5.61 -6.97
CA ILE A 173 16.70 -4.26 -6.39
C ILE A 173 15.57 -4.02 -5.39
N THR A 174 14.53 -4.87 -5.39
CA THR A 174 13.45 -4.83 -4.42
C THR A 174 13.65 -5.89 -3.35
N VAL A 175 13.80 -7.16 -3.77
CA VAL A 175 13.94 -8.31 -2.88
C VAL A 175 15.13 -9.15 -3.32
N LYS A 176 16.04 -9.43 -2.40
CA LYS A 176 17.22 -10.26 -2.64
C LYS A 176 17.25 -11.44 -1.69
N ARG A 177 17.80 -12.58 -2.13
CA ARG A 177 18.10 -13.70 -1.22
C ARG A 177 19.45 -13.49 -0.55
N ILE A 178 19.46 -13.45 0.78
CA ILE A 178 20.65 -13.19 1.59
C ILE A 178 20.89 -14.37 2.54
N ALA A 179 22.08 -14.95 2.46
CA ALA A 179 22.51 -16.00 3.38
C ALA A 179 23.07 -15.38 4.65
N ARG A 180 22.49 -15.72 5.81
CA ARG A 180 22.86 -15.17 7.12
C ARG A 180 23.47 -16.25 8.03
N PRO A 181 24.51 -15.91 8.81
CA PRO A 181 24.99 -16.79 9.86
C PRO A 181 23.90 -16.96 10.93
N TRP A 182 23.70 -18.20 11.37
CA TRP A 182 22.62 -18.57 12.26
C TRP A 182 23.13 -19.40 13.43
N LEU A 183 23.19 -18.79 14.61
CA LEU A 183 23.66 -19.44 15.83
C LEU A 183 22.48 -19.97 16.64
N THR A 184 22.57 -21.24 17.05
CA THR A 184 21.65 -21.87 17.98
C THR A 184 22.41 -22.63 19.06
N ALA A 185 21.71 -23.13 20.08
CA ALA A 185 22.31 -24.01 21.08
C ALA A 185 22.91 -25.30 20.47
N ALA A 186 22.46 -25.71 19.28
CA ALA A 186 22.96 -26.90 18.58
C ALA A 186 24.21 -26.63 17.72
N GLY A 187 24.57 -25.36 17.47
CA GLY A 187 25.74 -25.00 16.67
C GLY A 187 25.52 -23.79 15.76
N SER A 188 26.43 -23.63 14.79
CA SER A 188 26.39 -22.57 13.78
C SER A 188 25.93 -23.12 12.44
N PHE A 189 24.98 -22.41 11.82
CA PHE A 189 24.34 -22.77 10.57
C PHE A 189 24.33 -21.56 9.63
N ILE A 190 23.94 -21.78 8.38
CA ILE A 190 23.61 -20.70 7.44
C ILE A 190 22.13 -20.84 7.09
N LYS A 191 21.36 -19.76 7.28
CA LYS A 191 19.95 -19.69 6.88
C LYS A 191 19.79 -18.60 5.83
N THR A 192 19.08 -18.90 4.74
CA THR A 192 18.86 -17.95 3.65
C THR A 192 17.48 -17.32 3.81
N PHE A 193 17.43 -15.99 3.78
CA PHE A 193 16.21 -15.19 3.84
C PHE A 193 15.98 -14.49 2.51
N SER A 194 14.71 -14.25 2.17
CA SER A 194 14.36 -13.18 1.23
C SER A 194 14.36 -11.88 2.02
N SER A 195 14.98 -10.82 1.51
CA SER A 195 15.15 -9.57 2.25
C SER A 195 14.84 -8.39 1.34
N PHE A 196 14.14 -7.39 1.85
CA PHE A 196 13.98 -6.11 1.17
C PHE A 196 15.30 -5.36 1.15
N VAL A 197 15.65 -4.81 -0.02
CA VAL A 197 16.90 -4.07 -0.25
C VAL A 197 16.67 -2.70 -0.86
N THR A 198 15.44 -2.18 -0.73
CA THR A 198 15.07 -0.85 -1.24
C THR A 198 15.72 0.27 -0.43
N PRO A 199 16.01 1.43 -1.05
CA PRO A 199 16.95 2.41 -0.50
C PRO A 199 16.45 3.10 0.78
N THR A 200 15.17 3.51 0.85
CA THR A 200 14.64 4.19 2.05
C THR A 200 14.53 3.21 3.21
N LEU A 201 14.02 2.00 2.96
CA LEU A 201 13.89 0.95 3.97
C LEU A 201 15.25 0.53 4.53
N LEU A 202 16.27 0.35 3.69
CA LEU A 202 17.63 0.06 4.16
C LEU A 202 18.21 1.22 4.98
N ALA A 203 18.02 2.47 4.56
CA ALA A 203 18.52 3.63 5.31
C ALA A 203 17.87 3.72 6.70
N VAL A 204 16.55 3.51 6.79
CA VAL A 204 15.83 3.49 8.07
C VAL A 204 16.25 2.28 8.90
N GLY A 205 16.40 1.10 8.31
CA GLY A 205 16.89 -0.09 8.98
C GLY A 205 18.27 0.09 9.61
N ARG A 206 19.23 0.61 8.84
CA ARG A 206 20.60 0.90 9.33
C ARG A 206 20.58 1.83 10.54
N LYS A 207 19.73 2.86 10.50
CA LYS A 207 19.54 3.81 11.60
C LYS A 207 18.87 3.14 12.81
N HIS A 208 17.80 2.37 12.59
CA HIS A 208 17.02 1.71 13.64
C HIS A 208 17.87 0.70 14.44
N TYR A 209 18.65 -0.13 13.75
CA TYR A 209 19.48 -1.16 14.36
C TYR A 209 20.89 -0.69 14.73
N ASN A 210 21.23 0.59 14.46
CA ASN A 210 22.59 1.11 14.58
C ASN A 210 23.63 0.20 13.87
N CYS A 211 23.29 -0.25 12.67
CA CYS A 211 24.08 -1.21 11.90
C CYS A 211 24.34 -0.65 10.50
N PRO A 212 25.44 0.09 10.27
CA PRO A 212 25.72 0.73 8.98
C PRO A 212 25.85 -0.26 7.81
N ASN A 213 26.29 -1.48 8.11
CA ASN A 213 26.51 -2.53 7.11
C ASN A 213 25.27 -3.42 6.89
N LEU A 214 24.09 -3.05 7.42
CA LEU A 214 22.87 -3.78 7.17
C LEU A 214 22.59 -3.85 5.66
N ASP A 215 22.37 -5.06 5.18
CA ASP A 215 22.30 -5.43 3.77
C ASP A 215 20.89 -5.79 3.30
N GLY A 216 19.93 -5.89 4.22
CA GLY A 216 18.52 -6.17 3.96
C GLY A 216 17.67 -6.15 5.23
N ILE A 217 16.38 -5.92 5.07
CA ILE A 217 15.36 -6.22 6.10
C ILE A 217 14.68 -7.52 5.71
N ASP A 218 14.74 -8.53 6.59
CA ASP A 218 14.28 -9.87 6.26
C ASP A 218 12.76 -9.96 6.17
N ILE A 219 12.31 -10.79 5.24
CA ILE A 219 10.91 -11.13 5.00
C ILE A 219 10.64 -12.47 5.69
N GLU A 220 9.50 -12.57 6.35
CA GLU A 220 9.06 -13.76 7.07
C GLU A 220 9.09 -14.99 6.15
N ASN A 221 9.67 -16.07 6.66
CA ASN A 221 9.94 -17.28 5.89
C ASN A 221 9.16 -18.50 6.42
N GLU A 222 8.43 -18.34 7.53
CA GLU A 222 7.62 -19.38 8.18
C GLU A 222 6.11 -19.03 8.17
N GLY A 223 5.26 -19.88 8.76
CA GLY A 223 3.83 -19.60 8.95
C GLY A 223 2.91 -19.95 7.76
N GLY A 224 3.47 -20.41 6.64
CA GLY A 224 2.70 -20.86 5.46
C GLY A 224 2.32 -19.73 4.49
N GLU A 225 1.46 -20.01 3.51
CA GLU A 225 1.16 -19.11 2.38
C GLU A 225 0.59 -17.74 2.81
N GLY A 226 -0.18 -17.71 3.90
CA GLY A 226 -0.76 -16.46 4.42
C GLY A 226 0.22 -15.59 5.22
N THR A 227 1.40 -16.11 5.56
CA THR A 227 2.37 -15.43 6.41
C THR A 227 3.71 -15.23 5.70
N ALA A 228 4.31 -16.31 5.20
CA ALA A 228 5.60 -16.28 4.56
C ALA A 228 5.56 -15.41 3.29
N GLY A 229 6.52 -14.49 3.18
CA GLY A 229 6.66 -13.63 2.01
C GLY A 229 5.80 -12.35 2.05
N SER A 230 4.89 -12.18 3.01
CA SER A 230 4.01 -11.01 3.09
C SER A 230 4.19 -10.19 4.37
N HIS A 231 5.19 -10.53 5.19
CA HIS A 231 5.48 -9.88 6.47
C HIS A 231 6.98 -9.64 6.63
N PHE A 232 7.36 -8.72 7.50
CA PHE A 232 8.72 -8.68 8.01
C PHE A 232 8.98 -9.89 8.91
N ASP A 233 10.21 -10.40 8.88
CA ASP A 233 10.65 -11.49 9.77
C ASP A 233 10.51 -11.04 11.23
N LYS A 234 9.64 -11.74 11.99
CA LYS A 234 9.28 -11.32 13.33
C LYS A 234 10.48 -11.29 14.29
N ARG A 235 11.47 -12.18 14.11
CA ARG A 235 12.65 -12.21 14.97
C ARG A 235 13.45 -10.91 14.86
N THR A 236 13.47 -10.29 13.68
CA THR A 236 14.21 -9.04 13.45
C THR A 236 13.45 -7.79 13.89
N VAL A 237 12.13 -7.73 13.67
CA VAL A 237 11.34 -6.50 13.90
C VAL A 237 10.50 -6.50 15.18
N GLY A 238 10.32 -7.66 15.84
CA GLY A 238 9.60 -7.78 17.11
C GLY A 238 8.09 -7.52 17.01
N ASP A 239 7.64 -6.43 17.62
CA ASP A 239 6.22 -6.00 17.68
C ASP A 239 5.85 -4.97 16.60
N GLU A 240 6.65 -4.89 15.53
CA GLU A 240 6.33 -4.07 14.36
C GLU A 240 4.99 -4.47 13.74
N THR A 241 4.22 -3.50 13.26
CA THR A 241 2.88 -3.73 12.71
C THR A 241 2.83 -4.77 11.62
N MET A 242 3.85 -4.90 10.74
CA MET A 242 3.90 -5.86 9.65
C MET A 242 4.73 -7.11 9.96
N ALA A 243 4.96 -7.42 11.24
CA ALA A 243 5.48 -8.73 11.65
C ALA A 243 4.44 -9.85 11.42
N GLY A 244 4.88 -11.06 11.09
CA GLY A 244 4.00 -12.20 10.74
C GLY A 244 3.16 -12.78 11.89
N GLU A 245 3.36 -12.28 13.11
CA GLU A 245 2.52 -12.57 14.27
C GLU A 245 2.44 -11.28 15.12
N THR A 246 1.23 -10.85 15.43
CA THR A 246 0.96 -9.62 16.17
C THR A 246 1.02 -9.85 17.67
N GLY A 247 1.79 -9.03 18.40
CA GLY A 247 1.68 -8.93 19.86
C GLY A 247 0.41 -8.18 20.29
N VAL A 248 0.20 -8.03 21.60
CA VAL A 248 -0.94 -7.27 22.16
C VAL A 248 -0.96 -5.82 21.65
N LYS A 249 0.22 -5.22 21.54
CA LYS A 249 0.40 -3.87 21.00
C LYS A 249 1.36 -3.94 19.83
N SER A 250 0.83 -3.76 18.62
CA SER A 250 1.66 -3.55 17.44
C SER A 250 2.14 -2.10 17.37
N VAL A 251 3.32 -1.89 16.77
CA VAL A 251 3.94 -0.59 16.62
C VAL A 251 4.13 -0.29 15.13
N LEU A 252 3.43 0.73 14.64
CA LEU A 252 3.68 1.27 13.31
C LEU A 252 5.02 2.01 13.35
N SER A 253 6.06 1.38 12.78
CA SER A 253 7.41 1.91 12.83
C SER A 253 7.79 2.66 11.56
N ALA A 254 8.95 3.33 11.61
CA ALA A 254 9.55 3.92 10.42
C ALA A 254 9.87 2.88 9.33
N LEU A 255 10.01 1.58 9.66
CA LEU A 255 10.27 0.52 8.67
C LEU A 255 9.06 0.34 7.73
N THR A 256 7.85 0.19 8.26
CA THR A 256 6.64 0.08 7.43
C THR A 256 6.41 1.34 6.59
N LEU A 257 6.63 2.52 7.16
CA LEU A 257 6.52 3.78 6.42
C LEU A 257 7.57 3.90 5.31
N ALA A 258 8.80 3.45 5.56
CA ALA A 258 9.86 3.42 4.56
C ALA A 258 9.57 2.43 3.44
N PHE A 259 8.97 1.28 3.74
CA PHE A 259 8.48 0.34 2.73
C PHE A 259 7.48 1.02 1.79
N PHE A 260 6.46 1.71 2.33
CA PHE A 260 5.47 2.41 1.50
C PHE A 260 6.05 3.60 0.73
N THR A 261 7.10 4.23 1.26
CA THR A 261 7.85 5.27 0.54
C THR A 261 8.59 4.68 -0.67
N ASP A 262 9.15 3.48 -0.53
CA ASP A 262 9.84 2.78 -1.62
C ASP A 262 8.88 2.06 -2.59
N SER A 263 7.58 1.97 -2.27
CA SER A 263 6.56 1.31 -3.10
C SER A 263 5.88 2.24 -4.11
N GLY A 264 6.53 3.34 -4.50
CA GLY A 264 5.99 4.32 -5.47
C GLY A 264 4.98 5.31 -4.88
N GLY A 265 4.87 5.38 -3.54
CA GLY A 265 4.10 6.42 -2.86
C GLY A 265 4.87 7.74 -2.86
N LYS A 266 4.17 8.85 -3.16
CA LYS A 266 4.57 10.13 -2.54
C LYS A 266 4.46 9.95 -1.03
N SER A 267 5.39 10.53 -0.29
CA SER A 267 5.43 10.46 1.17
C SER A 267 4.03 10.69 1.78
N ILE A 268 3.60 9.79 2.67
CA ILE A 268 2.36 9.93 3.48
C ILE A 268 2.60 10.95 4.62
N GLU A 269 3.82 11.47 4.72
CA GLU A 269 4.16 12.47 5.72
C GLU A 269 3.27 13.72 5.58
N PRO A 270 2.88 14.36 6.69
CA PRO A 270 1.98 15.51 6.71
C PRO A 270 2.61 16.80 6.14
N TYR A 271 3.73 16.67 5.46
CA TYR A 271 4.53 17.77 4.96
C TYR A 271 4.05 18.20 3.58
N CYS A 272 4.11 19.50 3.35
CA CYS A 272 3.69 20.13 2.12
C CYS A 272 4.80 21.05 1.63
N ASP A 273 4.91 21.20 0.32
CA ASP A 273 5.99 21.92 -0.36
C ASP A 273 5.49 23.12 -1.19
N GLU A 274 4.17 23.27 -1.33
CA GLU A 274 3.53 24.38 -2.05
C GLU A 274 2.70 25.27 -1.12
N THR A 275 3.13 26.52 -0.93
CA THR A 275 2.45 27.49 -0.04
C THR A 275 1.03 27.72 -0.50
N GLY A 276 0.06 27.65 0.42
CA GLY A 276 -1.33 27.96 0.07
C GLY A 276 -2.08 26.82 -0.61
N SER A 277 -1.43 25.67 -0.85
CA SER A 277 -2.11 24.47 -1.35
C SER A 277 -3.22 24.03 -0.40
N LEU A 278 -4.43 23.90 -0.95
CA LEU A 278 -5.60 23.41 -0.23
C LEU A 278 -5.57 21.88 -0.24
N THR A 279 -5.41 21.27 0.94
CA THR A 279 -5.28 19.83 1.08
C THR A 279 -6.29 19.33 2.11
N CYS A 280 -6.92 18.18 1.83
CA CYS A 280 -7.78 17.53 2.80
C CYS A 280 -6.93 17.03 3.98
N TYR A 281 -7.04 17.70 5.13
CA TYR A 281 -6.29 17.38 6.33
C TYR A 281 -7.12 16.49 7.27
N HIS A 282 -6.60 15.31 7.60
CA HIS A 282 -7.24 14.33 8.49
C HIS A 282 -8.70 13.99 8.11
N LYS A 283 -9.06 14.08 6.82
CA LYS A 283 -10.38 13.69 6.27
C LYS A 283 -11.59 14.41 6.88
N LYS A 284 -11.39 15.47 7.68
CA LYS A 284 -12.46 16.18 8.40
C LYS A 284 -12.43 17.69 8.20
N ALA A 285 -11.35 18.22 7.65
CA ALA A 285 -11.22 19.64 7.37
C ALA A 285 -10.31 19.88 6.18
N PHE A 286 -10.53 21.00 5.50
CA PHE A 286 -9.53 21.54 4.61
C PHE A 286 -8.43 22.20 5.43
N GLY A 287 -7.20 21.80 5.14
CA GLY A 287 -6.00 22.46 5.63
C GLY A 287 -5.29 23.17 4.49
N ILE A 288 -4.48 24.15 4.86
CA ILE A 288 -3.63 24.89 3.93
C ILE A 288 -2.18 24.59 4.30
N CYS A 289 -1.33 24.39 3.30
CA CYS A 289 0.09 24.33 3.55
C CYS A 289 0.61 25.65 4.12
N ALA A 290 0.90 25.66 5.41
CA ALA A 290 1.21 26.85 6.17
C ALA A 290 2.72 27.10 6.14
N MET A 291 3.17 27.75 5.06
CA MET A 291 4.55 28.15 4.88
C MET A 291 4.68 29.67 4.82
N GLY A 292 5.85 30.16 5.22
CA GLY A 292 6.19 31.57 5.20
C GLY A 292 7.62 31.81 4.76
N LYS A 293 7.86 32.99 4.20
CA LYS A 293 9.20 33.51 3.94
C LYS A 293 9.60 34.44 5.09
N TYR A 294 10.70 34.12 5.75
CA TYR A 294 11.25 34.84 6.87
C TYR A 294 12.19 35.95 6.42
N LYS A 295 12.26 37.03 7.21
CA LYS A 295 13.17 38.16 6.95
C LYS A 295 14.65 37.74 7.10
N ASN A 296 14.90 36.87 8.08
CA ASN A 296 16.21 36.31 8.34
C ASN A 296 16.29 34.87 7.82
N LEU A 297 17.52 34.37 7.65
CA LEU A 297 17.77 32.96 7.42
C LEU A 297 17.25 32.14 8.61
N LEU A 298 16.64 31.00 8.32
CA LEU A 298 16.29 30.04 9.35
C LEU A 298 17.57 29.37 9.89
N PRO A 299 17.57 28.87 11.14
CA PRO A 299 18.64 28.00 11.64
C PRO A 299 18.91 26.86 10.66
N PRO A 300 20.18 26.44 10.44
CA PRO A 300 20.51 25.36 9.51
C PRO A 300 19.68 24.07 9.69
N GLU A 301 19.35 23.75 10.93
CA GLU A 301 18.50 22.61 11.33
C GLU A 301 17.02 22.74 10.93
N GLU A 302 16.55 23.95 10.61
CA GLU A 302 15.18 24.28 10.18
C GLU A 302 15.10 24.64 8.68
N GLN A 303 16.18 24.47 7.91
CA GLN A 303 16.24 24.80 6.48
C GLN A 303 15.82 23.62 5.59
N TYR A 304 14.51 23.41 5.42
CA TYR A 304 13.97 22.28 4.64
C TYR A 304 13.98 22.49 3.11
N PHE A 305 14.08 23.73 2.64
CA PHE A 305 13.97 24.08 1.22
C PHE A 305 15.31 24.42 0.59
N LYS A 306 15.78 23.54 -0.31
CA LYS A 306 17.03 23.72 -1.04
C LYS A 306 17.00 25.04 -1.84
N GLY A 307 18.01 25.88 -1.63
CA GLY A 307 18.13 27.19 -2.31
C GLY A 307 17.24 28.30 -1.75
N ASN A 308 16.41 28.00 -0.73
CA ASN A 308 15.53 28.98 -0.08
C ASN A 308 15.68 28.91 1.45
N PRO A 309 16.84 29.30 2.00
CA PRO A 309 17.20 29.13 3.41
C PRO A 309 16.38 30.00 4.39
N ASN A 310 15.49 30.84 3.88
CA ASN A 310 14.55 31.65 4.66
C ASN A 310 13.10 31.23 4.46
N VAL A 311 12.83 30.04 3.92
CA VAL A 311 11.48 29.50 3.74
C VAL A 311 11.29 28.30 4.64
N GLY A 312 10.16 28.25 5.34
CA GLY A 312 9.79 27.14 6.22
C GLY A 312 8.33 27.21 6.64
N GLY A 313 7.87 26.19 7.37
CA GLY A 313 6.56 26.15 8.02
C GLY A 313 6.37 27.29 9.01
N THR A 314 5.14 27.77 9.19
CA THR A 314 4.82 28.94 10.03
C THR A 314 4.93 28.68 11.53
N SER A 315 4.88 27.42 11.96
CA SER A 315 4.90 27.02 13.38
C SER A 315 6.33 26.77 13.88
N THR A 316 6.71 27.39 14.99
CA THR A 316 7.95 27.07 15.72
C THR A 316 7.86 25.75 16.48
N LEU A 317 6.65 25.28 16.81
CA LEU A 317 6.45 24.02 17.55
C LEU A 317 6.69 22.79 16.69
N THR A 318 6.73 22.97 15.37
CA THR A 318 7.09 21.92 14.41
C THR A 318 8.50 22.13 13.87
N ASP A 319 9.35 22.87 14.59
CA ASP A 319 10.71 23.24 14.15
C ASP A 319 10.71 23.90 12.76
N ARG A 320 9.66 24.67 12.43
CA ARG A 320 9.42 25.23 11.09
C ARG A 320 9.31 24.17 9.98
N CYS A 321 9.03 22.90 10.29
CA CYS A 321 8.61 21.92 9.30
C CYS A 321 7.33 22.40 8.61
N PRO A 322 7.27 22.40 7.27
CA PRO A 322 6.11 22.84 6.53
C PRO A 322 5.00 21.79 6.60
N THR A 323 4.05 22.00 7.50
CA THR A 323 2.91 21.11 7.70
C THR A 323 1.61 21.75 7.21
N VAL A 324 0.66 20.91 6.81
CA VAL A 324 -0.70 21.36 6.55
C VAL A 324 -1.37 21.75 7.86
N GLN A 325 -1.85 22.99 7.96
CA GLN A 325 -2.61 23.49 9.12
C GLN A 325 -4.09 23.63 8.78
N VAL A 326 -4.95 23.25 9.71
CA VAL A 326 -6.41 23.37 9.55
C VAL A 326 -6.79 24.85 9.37
N SER A 327 -7.55 25.16 8.32
CA SER A 327 -8.04 26.52 8.10
C SER A 327 -9.31 26.78 8.92
N ILE A 328 -9.20 27.63 9.95
CA ILE A 328 -10.35 28.04 10.78
C ILE A 328 -11.44 28.74 9.97
N PHE A 329 -11.08 29.47 8.90
CA PHE A 329 -12.04 30.13 8.03
C PHE A 329 -12.90 29.16 7.20
N LEU A 330 -12.41 27.94 6.94
CA LEU A 330 -13.15 26.89 6.22
C LEU A 330 -13.96 25.98 7.15
N LEU A 331 -13.75 26.07 8.47
CA LEU A 331 -14.55 25.34 9.47
C LEU A 331 -15.96 25.92 9.67
N PHE A 332 -16.16 27.22 9.40
CA PHE A 332 -17.41 27.93 9.71
C PHE A 332 -18.28 28.31 8.51
N ASN A 333 -17.78 28.17 7.27
CA ASN A 333 -18.44 28.74 6.08
C ASN A 333 -18.74 27.75 4.94
N SER A 334 -18.54 26.45 5.17
CA SER A 334 -18.60 25.49 4.08
C SER A 334 -19.54 24.34 4.38
N ASN A 335 -20.64 24.25 3.62
CA ASN A 335 -21.33 22.98 3.31
C ASN A 335 -20.44 22.02 2.49
N GLN A 336 -19.12 22.26 2.41
CA GLN A 336 -18.16 21.43 1.72
C GLN A 336 -17.56 20.45 2.73
N ILE A 337 -18.17 19.28 2.80
CA ILE A 337 -17.54 18.09 3.36
C ILE A 337 -16.42 17.69 2.38
N CYS A 338 -15.22 17.43 2.90
CA CYS A 338 -14.17 16.83 2.10
C CYS A 338 -14.60 15.42 1.68
N PHE A 339 -15.16 15.28 0.48
CA PHE A 339 -15.35 14.00 -0.17
C PHE A 339 -14.12 13.70 -1.03
N THR A 340 -13.40 12.64 -0.69
CA THR A 340 -12.40 11.99 -1.56
C THR A 340 -12.66 10.50 -1.52
#